data_AF-A0AAI9D706-F1
#
_entry.id   AF-A0AAI9D706-F1
#
_cell.length_a   1.000
_cell.length_b   1.000
_cell.length_c   1.000
_cell.angle_alpha   90.00
_cell.angle_beta   90.00
_cell.angle_gamma   90.00
#
_symmetry.space_group_name_H-M   'P 1'
#
loop_
_entity.id
_entity.type
_entity.pdbx_description
1 polymer ?
#
loop_
_entity_poly.entity_id
_entity_poly.type
_entity_poly.pdbx_seq_one_letter_code
_entity_poly.pdbx_strand_id
1 'polypeptide(L)'
;MAEVSNGPVSTLPGHASSVPAGAKCDEHPERDAVRRVQGETDSFGCEYHDMCQECHDEYLTESKNADHSGNCNWCGNHVDHLYPHRDIEEGSHGRVYEVCKPCIDAERQRWEEEDEERW
;
A
#
# COMPACT_ATOMS: atom_id res chain seq x y z
N MET A 1 -0.94 20.46 0.43
CA MET A 1 0.15 19.85 -0.36
C MET A 1 0.53 18.61 0.40
N ALA A 2 0.22 17.45 -0.17
CA ALA A 2 0.58 16.16 0.38
C ALA A 2 2.10 16.08 0.63
N GLU A 3 2.49 15.59 1.80
CA GLU A 3 3.89 15.33 2.10
C GLU A 3 4.36 14.11 1.30
N VAL A 4 5.59 14.14 0.80
CA VAL A 4 6.21 13.02 0.10
C VAL A 4 7.36 12.45 0.92
N SER A 5 7.55 11.13 0.89
CA SER A 5 8.70 10.53 1.55
C SER A 5 10.00 10.99 0.88
N ASN A 6 11.02 11.32 1.68
CA ASN A 6 12.36 11.65 1.18
C ASN A 6 13.20 10.38 1.00
N GLY A 7 12.69 9.42 0.22
CA GLY A 7 13.34 8.15 -0.04
C GLY A 7 12.36 6.96 -0.10
N PRO A 8 12.90 5.76 -0.38
CA PRO A 8 12.09 4.57 -0.53
C PRO A 8 11.43 4.19 0.80
N VAL A 9 10.18 3.75 0.72
CA VAL A 9 9.39 3.32 1.88
C VAL A 9 9.19 1.81 1.86
N SER A 10 9.18 1.19 3.02
CA SER A 10 8.95 -0.25 3.18
C SER A 10 7.48 -0.64 3.37
N THR A 11 6.61 0.36 3.58
CA THR A 11 5.17 0.20 3.76
C THR A 11 4.42 0.23 2.42
N LEU A 12 3.25 -0.38 2.38
CA LEU A 12 2.40 -0.48 1.18
C LEU A 12 1.37 0.66 1.11
N PRO A 13 0.82 0.95 -0.09
CA PRO A 13 -0.33 1.85 -0.23
C PRO A 13 -1.47 1.49 0.74
N GLY A 14 -2.08 2.51 1.33
CA GLY A 14 -3.12 2.35 2.37
C GLY A 14 -2.58 2.18 3.79
N HIS A 15 -1.26 2.10 3.99
CA HIS A 15 -0.68 2.04 5.33
C HIS A 15 -0.96 3.34 6.12
N ALA A 16 -1.57 3.19 7.30
CA ALA A 16 -1.85 4.30 8.19
C ALA A 16 -0.67 4.58 9.15
N SER A 17 -0.25 5.84 9.25
CA SER A 17 0.83 6.29 10.12
C SER A 17 0.38 7.43 11.04
N SER A 18 1.24 7.79 12.01
CA SER A 18 0.97 8.92 12.91
C SER A 18 1.02 10.24 12.15
N VAL A 19 0.03 11.09 12.41
CA VAL A 19 -0.03 12.44 11.85
C VAL A 19 1.03 13.33 12.52
N PRO A 20 1.82 14.12 11.77
CA PRO A 20 2.74 15.06 12.36
C PRO A 20 2.02 16.18 13.12
N ALA A 21 2.70 16.72 14.13
CA ALA A 21 2.10 17.71 15.01
C ALA A 21 1.67 18.97 14.24
N GLY A 22 0.39 19.32 14.37
CA GLY A 22 -0.19 20.51 13.73
C GLY A 22 -0.53 20.35 12.25
N ALA A 23 -0.46 19.14 11.69
CA ALA A 23 -0.87 18.89 10.32
C ALA A 23 -2.37 19.17 10.12
N LYS A 24 -2.69 19.79 9.00
CA LYS A 24 -4.05 20.08 8.57
C LYS A 24 -4.50 19.04 7.55
N CYS A 25 -5.80 18.84 7.46
CA CYS A 25 -6.35 18.00 6.40
C CYS A 25 -6.04 18.63 5.04
N ASP A 26 -5.58 17.82 4.08
CA ASP A 26 -5.20 18.31 2.75
C ASP A 26 -6.40 18.87 1.98
N GLU A 27 -7.58 18.27 2.14
CA GLU A 27 -8.83 18.73 1.54
C GLU A 27 -9.54 19.82 2.37
N HIS A 28 -9.37 19.77 3.69
CA HIS A 28 -9.99 20.70 4.64
C HIS A 28 -8.93 21.43 5.47
N PRO A 29 -8.27 22.48 4.94
CA PRO A 29 -7.15 23.15 5.61
C PRO A 29 -7.52 23.77 6.96
N GLU A 30 -8.81 24.02 7.20
CA GLU A 30 -9.35 24.54 8.47
C GLU A 30 -9.44 23.48 9.58
N ARG A 31 -9.35 22.19 9.25
CA ARG A 31 -9.49 21.07 10.20
C ARG A 31 -8.14 20.41 10.47
N ASP A 32 -7.94 19.95 11.71
CA ASP A 32 -6.77 19.16 12.06
C ASP A 32 -6.87 17.75 11.46
N ALA A 33 -5.75 17.27 10.92
CA ALA A 33 -5.65 15.90 10.46
C ALA A 33 -5.58 14.94 11.65
N VAL A 34 -6.36 13.86 11.59
CA VAL A 34 -6.39 12.81 12.63
C VAL A 34 -5.72 11.53 12.15
N ARG A 35 -5.66 11.32 10.83
CA ARG A 35 -5.02 10.18 10.18
C ARG A 35 -4.16 10.59 9.00
N ARG A 36 -3.02 9.93 8.87
CA ARG A 36 -2.12 10.00 7.73
C ARG A 36 -2.14 8.65 7.04
N VAL A 37 -2.48 8.62 5.76
CA VAL A 37 -2.52 7.41 4.95
C VAL A 37 -1.50 7.55 3.82
N GLN A 38 -0.73 6.49 3.59
CA GLN A 38 0.17 6.40 2.45
C GLN A 38 -0.64 6.20 1.16
N GLY A 39 -0.49 7.11 0.20
CA GLY A 39 -1.09 7.01 -1.13
C GLY A 39 -0.25 6.13 -2.05
N GLU A 40 -0.14 6.54 -3.32
CA GLU A 40 0.63 5.78 -4.30
C GLU A 40 2.09 5.64 -3.88
N THR A 41 2.66 4.48 -4.18
CA THR A 41 4.04 4.14 -3.83
C THR A 41 4.78 3.70 -5.06
N ASP A 42 5.89 4.39 -5.33
CA ASP A 42 6.79 4.13 -6.44
C ASP A 42 8.23 3.94 -5.93
N SER A 43 9.12 3.53 -6.82
CA SER A 43 10.56 3.39 -6.66
C SER A 43 11.24 4.62 -6.02
N PHE A 44 10.67 5.82 -6.15
CA PHE A 44 11.22 7.05 -5.54
C PHE A 44 10.64 7.41 -4.16
N GLY A 45 9.58 6.75 -3.72
CA GLY A 45 8.93 7.04 -2.43
C GLY A 45 7.42 6.88 -2.47
N CYS A 46 6.73 7.54 -1.54
CA CYS A 46 5.28 7.58 -1.50
C CYS A 46 4.76 8.98 -1.16
N GLU A 47 3.51 9.23 -1.53
CA GLU A 47 2.75 10.37 -1.04
C GLU A 47 2.02 10.02 0.27
N TYR A 48 1.79 11.05 1.09
CA TYR A 48 1.03 10.97 2.32
C TYR A 48 -0.16 11.91 2.27
N HIS A 49 -1.34 11.35 2.51
CA HIS A 49 -2.58 12.10 2.65
C HIS A 49 -2.90 12.30 4.13
N ASP A 50 -2.94 13.56 4.55
CA ASP A 50 -3.41 13.96 5.87
C ASP A 50 -4.91 14.22 5.82
N MET A 51 -5.66 13.43 6.56
CA MET A 51 -7.12 13.39 6.51
C MET A 51 -7.71 13.78 7.87
N CYS A 52 -8.73 14.64 7.85
CA CYS A 52 -9.65 14.78 8.97
C CYS A 52 -10.53 13.53 9.08
N GLN A 53 -11.30 13.39 10.17
CA GLN A 53 -12.12 12.21 10.40
C GLN A 53 -13.11 11.95 9.24
N GLU A 54 -13.74 13.00 8.72
CA GLU A 54 -14.69 12.91 7.60
C GLU A 54 -14.04 12.36 6.32
N CYS A 55 -12.92 12.94 5.89
CA CYS A 55 -12.15 12.46 4.73
C CYS A 55 -11.67 11.02 4.92
N HIS A 56 -11.27 10.65 6.14
CA HIS A 56 -10.82 9.29 6.41
C HIS A 56 -11.98 8.27 6.35
N ASP A 57 -13.17 8.63 6.86
CA ASP A 57 -14.37 7.80 6.73
C ASP A 57 -14.82 7.66 5.27
N GLU A 58 -14.72 8.73 4.47
CA GLU A 58 -14.95 8.69 3.02
C GLU A 58 -13.95 7.77 2.33
N TYR A 59 -12.65 7.95 2.57
CA TYR A 59 -11.58 7.08 2.05
C TYR A 59 -11.81 5.61 2.37
N LEU A 60 -12.20 5.29 3.62
CA LEU A 60 -12.52 3.90 3.99
C LEU A 60 -13.75 3.37 3.27
N THR A 61 -14.74 4.22 3.01
CA THR A 61 -15.94 3.85 2.27
C THR A 61 -15.61 3.62 0.80
N GLU A 62 -14.84 4.51 0.18
CA GLU A 62 -14.37 4.36 -1.19
C GLU A 62 -13.48 3.13 -1.34
N SER A 63 -12.50 2.93 -0.47
CA SER A 63 -11.60 1.77 -0.50
C SER A 63 -12.36 0.43 -0.40
N LYS A 64 -13.45 0.38 0.38
CA LYS A 64 -14.31 -0.82 0.48
C LYS A 64 -15.16 -1.06 -0.76
N ASN A 65 -15.56 -0.01 -1.46
CA ASN A 65 -16.37 -0.08 -2.68
C ASN A 65 -15.54 -0.07 -3.96
N ALA A 66 -14.23 0.18 -3.84
CA ALA A 66 -13.31 0.20 -4.95
C ALA A 66 -13.25 -1.18 -5.61
N ASP A 67 -13.20 -1.16 -6.93
CA ASP A 67 -12.98 -2.37 -7.70
C ASP A 67 -11.49 -2.69 -7.65
N HIS A 68 -11.16 -3.77 -6.95
CA HIS A 68 -9.79 -4.32 -6.86
C HIS A 68 -9.58 -5.43 -7.90
N SER A 69 -10.48 -5.55 -8.87
CA SER A 69 -10.38 -6.57 -9.92
C SER A 69 -9.40 -6.11 -11.00
N GLY A 70 -8.73 -7.07 -11.62
CA GLY A 70 -7.74 -6.73 -12.63
C GLY A 70 -6.88 -7.91 -13.03
N ASN A 71 -5.84 -7.62 -13.81
CA ASN A 71 -4.91 -8.62 -14.29
C ASN A 71 -3.70 -8.70 -13.36
N CYS A 72 -3.45 -9.88 -12.80
CA CYS A 72 -2.30 -10.12 -11.95
C CYS A 72 -0.99 -9.84 -12.71
N ASN A 73 -0.12 -9.01 -12.14
CA ASN A 73 1.18 -8.67 -12.74
C ASN A 73 2.11 -9.89 -12.93
N TRP A 74 1.92 -10.97 -12.15
CA TRP A 74 2.80 -12.13 -12.19
C TRP A 74 2.30 -13.22 -13.15
N CYS A 75 1.04 -13.65 -13.00
CA CYS A 75 0.48 -14.72 -13.85
C CYS A 75 -0.33 -14.21 -15.05
N GLY A 76 -0.63 -12.91 -15.13
CA GLY A 76 -1.40 -12.29 -16.21
C GLY A 76 -2.91 -12.57 -16.18
N ASN A 77 -3.37 -13.48 -15.31
CA ASN A 77 -4.78 -13.85 -15.20
C ASN A 77 -5.61 -12.72 -14.60
N HIS A 78 -6.84 -12.58 -15.10
CA HIS A 78 -7.83 -11.68 -14.52
C HIS A 78 -8.44 -12.31 -13.27
N VAL A 79 -8.50 -11.56 -12.17
CA VAL A 79 -9.05 -12.00 -10.89
C VAL A 79 -9.94 -10.92 -10.28
N ASP A 80 -10.88 -11.32 -9.43
CA ASP A 80 -11.81 -10.41 -8.77
C ASP A 80 -11.14 -9.51 -7.71
N HIS A 81 -9.95 -9.90 -7.23
CA HIS A 81 -9.22 -9.14 -6.21
C HIS A 81 -7.71 -9.31 -6.34
N LEU A 82 -7.03 -8.19 -6.55
CA LEU A 82 -5.58 -8.05 -6.52
C LEU A 82 -5.14 -7.44 -5.20
N TYR A 83 -3.96 -7.84 -4.74
CA TYR A 83 -3.34 -7.33 -3.53
C TYR A 83 -2.04 -6.61 -3.90
N PRO A 84 -1.77 -5.43 -3.32
CA PRO A 84 -0.46 -4.81 -3.43
C PRO A 84 0.57 -5.71 -2.74
N HIS A 85 1.56 -6.17 -3.50
CA HIS A 85 2.58 -7.10 -3.03
C HIS A 85 3.96 -6.71 -3.57
N ARG A 86 5.01 -7.00 -2.80
CA ARG A 86 6.40 -6.78 -3.20
C ARG A 86 7.10 -8.10 -3.38
N ASP A 87 7.86 -8.18 -4.46
CA ASP A 87 8.73 -9.32 -4.70
C ASP A 87 9.83 -9.36 -3.63
N ILE A 88 9.96 -10.51 -2.97
CA ILE A 88 10.87 -10.65 -1.82
C ILE A 88 12.33 -10.60 -2.28
N GLU A 89 12.64 -11.02 -3.51
CA GLU A 89 13.98 -10.98 -4.09
C GLU A 89 14.41 -9.55 -4.46
N GLU A 90 13.48 -8.70 -4.91
CA GLU A 90 13.71 -7.26 -5.12
C GLU A 90 13.87 -6.46 -3.80
N GLY A 91 13.50 -7.07 -2.68
CA GLY A 91 13.67 -6.54 -1.34
C GLY A 91 12.60 -5.52 -0.93
N SER A 92 12.69 -5.10 0.34
CA SER A 92 11.66 -4.30 1.01
C SER A 92 11.51 -2.86 0.51
N HIS A 93 12.17 -2.46 -0.58
CA HIS A 93 12.09 -1.14 -1.19
C HIS A 93 11.82 -1.23 -2.71
N GLY A 94 11.59 -2.44 -3.22
CA GLY A 94 11.27 -2.70 -4.62
C GLY A 94 9.88 -2.21 -5.02
N ARG A 95 9.56 -2.40 -6.31
CA ARG A 95 8.28 -2.03 -6.91
C ARG A 95 7.12 -2.74 -6.22
N VAL A 96 5.99 -2.05 -6.09
CA VAL A 96 4.71 -2.65 -5.68
C VAL A 96 3.98 -3.16 -6.92
N TYR A 97 3.59 -4.43 -6.89
CA TYR A 97 2.82 -5.11 -7.92
C TYR A 97 1.41 -5.39 -7.44
N GLU A 98 0.46 -5.47 -8.37
CA GLU A 98 -0.89 -5.95 -8.10
C GLU A 98 -0.96 -7.44 -8.40
N VAL A 99 -0.98 -8.26 -7.34
CA VAL A 99 -0.78 -9.71 -7.45
C VAL A 99 -1.97 -10.45 -6.87
N CYS A 100 -2.38 -11.53 -7.52
CA CYS A 100 -3.45 -12.37 -7.01
C CYS A 100 -2.98 -13.20 -5.81
N LYS A 101 -3.90 -13.48 -4.88
CA LYS A 101 -3.62 -14.29 -3.68
C LYS A 101 -2.90 -15.63 -3.97
N PRO A 102 -3.28 -16.42 -4.99
CA PRO A 102 -2.58 -17.67 -5.30
C PRO A 102 -1.10 -17.48 -5.65
N CYS A 103 -0.74 -16.38 -6.32
CA CYS A 103 0.65 -16.08 -6.66
C CYS A 103 1.47 -15.72 -5.41
N ILE A 104 0.88 -14.95 -4.50
CA ILE A 104 1.50 -14.60 -3.21
C ILE A 104 1.68 -15.84 -2.34
N ASP A 105 0.66 -16.69 -2.23
CA ASP A 105 0.73 -17.93 -1.46
C ASP A 105 1.75 -18.92 -2.07
N ALA A 106 1.87 -18.98 -3.41
CA ALA A 106 2.86 -19.81 -4.09
C ALA A 106 4.30 -19.29 -3.90
N GLU A 107 4.51 -17.97 -3.88
CA GLU A 107 5.81 -17.41 -3.48
C GLU A 107 6.11 -17.80 -2.04
N ARG A 108 5.22 -17.51 -1.10
CA ARG A 108 5.42 -17.84 0.31
C ARG A 108 5.79 -19.32 0.52
N GLN A 109 5.08 -20.23 -0.14
CA GLN A 109 5.35 -21.67 -0.07
C GLN A 109 6.76 -22.02 -0.56
N ARG A 110 7.21 -21.49 -1.71
CA ARG A 110 8.57 -21.74 -2.21
C ARG A 110 9.63 -21.31 -1.20
N TRP A 111 9.45 -20.14 -0.58
CA TRP A 111 10.37 -19.63 0.43
C TRP A 111 10.36 -20.47 1.72
N GLU A 112 9.19 -20.98 2.13
CA GLU A 112 9.08 -21.89 3.28
C GLU A 112 9.80 -23.23 3.01
N GLU A 113 9.68 -23.78 1.80
CA GLU A 113 10.39 -24.98 1.37
C GLU A 113 11.92 -24.76 1.34
N GLU A 114 12.38 -23.65 0.77
CA GLU A 114 13.81 -23.31 0.73
C GLU A 114 14.43 -23.05 2.12
N ASP A 115 13.68 -22.47 3.07
CA ASP A 115 14.17 -22.28 4.44
C ASP A 115 14.24 -23.61 5.21
N GLU A 116 13.31 -24.54 4.98
CA GLU A 116 13.34 -25.89 5.56
C GLU A 116 14.52 -26.73 5.02
N GLU A 117 14.84 -26.64 3.72
CA GLU A 117 16.00 -27.34 3.12
C GLU A 117 17.36 -26.79 3.58
N ARG A 118 17.40 -25.59 4.17
CA ARG A 118 18.65 -24.92 4.60
C ARG A 118 19.12 -25.32 6.00
N TRP A 119 18.32 -26.09 6.75
CA TRP A 119 18.60 -26.51 8.13
C TRP A 119 18.53 -28.03 8.33
#